data_AF-I0HSE9-F1
#
_entry.id   AF-I0HSE9-F1
#
_cell.length_a   1.000
_cell.length_b   1.000
_cell.length_c   1.000
_cell.angle_alpha   90.00
_cell.angle_beta   90.00
_cell.angle_gamma   90.00
#
_symmetry.space_group_name_H-M   'P 1'
#
loop_
_entity.id
_entity.type
_entity.pdbx_description
1 polymer ?
#
loop_
_entity_poly.entity_id
_entity_poly.type
_entity_poly.pdbx_seq_one_letter_code
_entity_poly.pdbx_strand_id
1 'polypeptide(L)'
;MPTPGSDRDNRSRVFLYCNPHDQVIGVAPVQGIGWRGVNAAQLDKIGAAGVFHQRVWAMPGGKQSPEFAVGSPDWTGRAYRYRDDNHDPSQFWLPRPPMMRFALATTEEQGFFSKIVTFVTAPFVYIVTRMFDIPINATPPKEWAVPITAPALPQPVTPMSTRYGKTGPFDEGKDPARDAHAEVYQQTGQGTAASERSLRYEQAARLKRLQRAAAKAGQTLSAEEQRSELRKMMEENPNATDHSTILTNALHAERVLAYDVAIGWVNPSRIKPEDVQVFRQFAHWMFVDDLLADQFAPAQAFASYWQAGFYEKKQLHLTYTMQHMAANAPASWMCANAIGRAPSNETRHILQ
;
A
#
# COMPACT_ATOMS: atom_id res chain seq x y z
N MET A 1 -34.22 -6.34 7.73
CA MET A 1 -32.96 -6.00 8.43
C MET A 1 -32.15 -7.28 8.55
N PRO A 2 -30.87 -7.30 8.17
CA PRO A 2 -29.99 -8.44 8.46
C PRO A 2 -29.96 -8.69 9.97
N THR A 3 -29.72 -9.94 10.36
CA THR A 3 -29.74 -10.33 11.77
C THR A 3 -28.54 -9.67 12.47
N PRO A 4 -28.71 -8.96 13.59
CA PRO A 4 -27.59 -8.43 14.35
C PRO A 4 -26.60 -9.56 14.70
N GLY A 5 -25.32 -9.40 14.37
CA GLY A 5 -24.31 -10.44 14.56
C GLY A 5 -24.24 -11.53 13.47
N SER A 6 -25.12 -11.50 12.47
CA SER A 6 -24.86 -12.15 11.16
C SER A 6 -24.06 -11.24 10.22
N ASP A 7 -23.56 -10.12 10.74
CA ASP A 7 -22.69 -9.22 10.02
C ASP A 7 -21.35 -9.88 9.72
N ARG A 8 -20.74 -9.41 8.64
CA ARG A 8 -19.53 -9.97 8.02
C ARG A 8 -18.43 -10.19 9.05
N ASP A 9 -18.08 -11.45 9.32
CA ASP A 9 -16.94 -11.77 10.17
C ASP A 9 -15.64 -11.78 9.36
N ASN A 10 -14.78 -10.81 9.64
CA ASN A 10 -13.47 -10.66 8.98
C ASN A 10 -12.32 -10.69 9.97
N ARG A 11 -12.60 -11.12 11.19
CA ARG A 11 -11.55 -11.39 12.16
C ARG A 11 -10.59 -12.40 11.54
N SER A 12 -9.29 -12.23 11.82
CA SER A 12 -8.22 -13.04 11.22
C SER A 12 -8.17 -13.04 9.68
N ARG A 13 -8.78 -12.06 9.01
CA ARG A 13 -8.55 -11.82 7.58
C ARG A 13 -7.67 -10.60 7.39
N VAL A 14 -6.78 -10.69 6.41
CA VAL A 14 -5.91 -9.61 5.97
C VAL A 14 -6.27 -9.27 4.54
N PHE A 15 -6.52 -7.98 4.28
CA PHE A 15 -6.82 -7.49 2.94
C PHE A 15 -5.64 -6.68 2.43
N LEU A 16 -5.03 -7.12 1.33
CA LEU A 16 -4.09 -6.34 0.55
C LEU A 16 -4.85 -5.58 -0.52
N TYR A 17 -4.65 -4.27 -0.58
CA TYR A 17 -5.05 -3.47 -1.72
C TYR A 17 -3.86 -3.26 -2.64
N CYS A 18 -4.06 -3.61 -3.90
CA CYS A 18 -3.08 -3.35 -4.94
C CYS A 18 -3.72 -2.57 -6.08
N ASN A 19 -2.98 -1.61 -6.62
CA ASN A 19 -3.38 -0.84 -7.80
C ASN A 19 -2.30 -1.01 -8.89
N PRO A 20 -2.63 -1.64 -10.05
CA PRO A 20 -1.69 -1.82 -11.15
C PRO A 20 -1.19 -0.49 -11.75
N HIS A 21 -1.94 0.60 -11.58
CA HIS A 21 -1.63 1.93 -12.11
C HIS A 21 -0.86 2.83 -11.13
N ASP A 22 -0.56 2.34 -9.92
CA ASP A 22 0.16 3.11 -8.91
C ASP A 22 1.65 3.30 -9.25
N GLN A 23 1.99 4.49 -9.72
CA GLN A 23 3.35 4.86 -10.08
C GLN A 23 4.26 5.12 -8.88
N VAL A 24 3.73 5.42 -7.70
CA VAL A 24 4.55 5.70 -6.52
C VAL A 24 5.15 4.42 -5.99
N ILE A 25 4.34 3.37 -5.91
CA ILE A 25 4.79 2.06 -5.40
C ILE A 25 5.33 1.15 -6.53
N GLY A 26 5.00 1.47 -7.79
CA GLY A 26 5.51 0.79 -8.99
C GLY A 26 6.88 1.25 -9.47
N VAL A 27 7.62 2.05 -8.68
CA VAL A 27 8.99 2.43 -9.04
C VAL A 27 9.92 1.21 -9.08
N ALA A 28 10.81 1.16 -10.06
CA ALA A 28 11.70 0.03 -10.35
C ALA A 28 12.50 -0.50 -9.15
N PRO A 29 13.01 0.33 -8.21
CA PRO A 29 13.70 -0.18 -7.03
C PRO A 29 12.78 -0.67 -5.90
N VAL A 30 11.49 -0.31 -5.89
CA VAL A 30 10.55 -0.67 -4.80
C VAL A 30 9.69 -1.85 -5.21
N GLN A 31 8.99 -1.74 -6.34
CA GLN A 31 8.08 -2.77 -6.87
C GLN A 31 7.16 -3.39 -5.81
N GLY A 32 6.55 -2.55 -4.97
CA GLY A 32 5.86 -3.01 -3.76
C GLY A 32 4.61 -3.84 -4.05
N ILE A 33 4.15 -4.61 -3.05
CA ILE A 33 2.93 -5.43 -3.14
C ILE A 33 1.66 -4.58 -3.32
N GLY A 34 1.68 -3.30 -2.93
CA GLY A 34 0.61 -2.34 -3.21
C GLY A 34 0.51 -1.94 -4.68
N TRP A 35 1.54 -2.19 -5.49
CA TRP A 35 1.48 -2.09 -6.94
C TRP A 35 1.26 -3.45 -7.58
N ARG A 36 2.11 -4.45 -7.26
CA ARG A 36 2.14 -5.75 -7.95
C ARG A 36 1.05 -6.71 -7.53
N GLY A 37 0.46 -6.52 -6.35
CA GLY A 37 -0.23 -7.61 -5.66
C GLY A 37 0.67 -8.82 -5.45
N VAL A 38 0.04 -9.96 -5.16
CA VAL A 38 0.67 -11.26 -4.97
C VAL A 38 0.05 -12.23 -5.99
N ASN A 39 0.87 -12.86 -6.81
CA ASN A 39 0.38 -13.80 -7.83
C ASN A 39 0.02 -15.17 -7.23
N ALA A 40 -0.61 -16.04 -8.01
CA ALA A 40 -1.07 -17.36 -7.54
C ALA A 40 0.07 -18.21 -6.93
N ALA A 41 1.20 -18.32 -7.62
CA ALA A 41 2.35 -19.11 -7.13
C ALA A 41 2.94 -18.56 -5.82
N GLN A 42 2.89 -17.24 -5.62
CA GLN A 42 3.30 -16.61 -4.36
C GLN A 42 2.28 -16.84 -3.25
N LEU A 43 0.97 -16.77 -3.55
CA LEU A 43 -0.10 -17.09 -2.59
C LEU A 43 0.01 -18.53 -2.09
N ASP A 44 0.26 -19.48 -2.99
CA ASP A 44 0.44 -20.90 -2.65
C ASP A 44 1.63 -21.10 -1.69
N LYS A 45 2.73 -20.38 -1.92
CA LYS A 45 3.91 -20.40 -1.03
C LYS A 45 3.65 -19.75 0.33
N ILE A 46 2.84 -18.69 0.38
CA ILE A 46 2.45 -18.04 1.63
C ILE A 46 1.58 -19.00 2.45
N GLY A 47 0.73 -19.80 1.81
CA GLY A 47 -0.10 -20.81 2.48
C GLY A 47 -1.26 -20.23 3.29
N ALA A 48 -1.58 -18.94 3.13
CA ALA A 48 -2.61 -18.23 3.91
C ALA A 48 -4.00 -18.28 3.24
N ALA A 49 -4.36 -19.42 2.64
CA ALA A 49 -5.65 -19.59 1.98
C ALA A 49 -6.81 -19.33 2.97
N GLY A 50 -7.76 -18.47 2.58
CA GLY A 50 -8.90 -18.07 3.43
C GLY A 50 -8.60 -17.04 4.52
N VAL A 51 -7.33 -16.65 4.67
CA VAL A 51 -6.86 -15.61 5.60
C VAL A 51 -6.43 -14.36 4.83
N PHE A 52 -5.62 -14.55 3.79
CA PHE A 52 -5.10 -13.46 2.98
C PHE A 52 -5.97 -13.24 1.74
N HIS A 53 -6.51 -12.03 1.62
CA HIS A 53 -7.38 -11.60 0.56
C HIS A 53 -6.77 -10.40 -0.17
N GLN A 54 -7.00 -10.30 -1.47
CA GLN A 54 -6.50 -9.19 -2.27
C GLN A 54 -7.65 -8.50 -3.02
N ARG A 55 -7.69 -7.17 -2.98
CA ARG A 55 -8.53 -6.35 -3.86
C ARG A 55 -7.66 -5.56 -4.82
N VAL A 56 -8.00 -5.66 -6.09
CA VAL A 56 -7.38 -4.88 -7.16
C VAL A 56 -8.19 -3.60 -7.34
N TRP A 57 -7.51 -2.46 -7.39
CA TRP A 57 -8.07 -1.16 -7.73
C TRP A 57 -7.55 -0.75 -9.10
N ALA A 58 -8.26 -1.16 -10.16
CA ALA A 58 -7.88 -0.84 -11.54
C ALA A 58 -8.78 0.24 -12.13
N MET A 59 -8.23 0.95 -13.11
CA MET A 59 -8.96 1.91 -13.92
C MET A 59 -10.09 1.19 -14.68
N PRO A 60 -11.33 1.69 -14.60
CA PRO A 60 -12.46 1.11 -15.30
C PRO A 60 -12.44 1.45 -16.80
N GLY A 61 -12.95 0.55 -17.63
CA GLY A 61 -13.27 0.76 -19.03
C GLY A 61 -12.27 0.13 -20.01
N GLY A 62 -12.32 0.56 -21.27
CA GLY A 62 -11.38 0.11 -22.31
C GLY A 62 -11.78 -1.24 -22.87
N LYS A 63 -10.90 -2.25 -22.81
CA LYS A 63 -11.18 -3.62 -23.30
C LYS A 63 -11.80 -4.54 -22.24
N GLN A 64 -12.00 -4.05 -21.03
CA GLN A 64 -12.59 -4.81 -19.93
C GLN A 64 -14.04 -5.16 -20.24
N SER A 65 -14.41 -6.44 -20.06
CA SER A 65 -15.78 -6.92 -20.23
C SER A 65 -16.12 -7.96 -19.15
N PRO A 66 -17.01 -7.65 -18.18
CA PRO A 66 -17.65 -6.35 -17.95
C PRO A 66 -16.65 -5.29 -17.45
N GLU A 67 -17.06 -4.02 -17.46
CA GLU A 67 -16.25 -2.92 -16.94
C GLU A 67 -15.76 -3.20 -15.50
N PHE A 68 -14.52 -2.81 -15.19
CA PHE A 68 -13.93 -3.12 -13.89
C PHE A 68 -14.62 -2.33 -12.77
N ALA A 69 -15.06 -3.06 -11.75
CA ALA A 69 -15.55 -2.49 -10.50
C ALA A 69 -15.02 -3.29 -9.32
N VAL A 70 -14.52 -2.57 -8.31
CA VAL A 70 -13.96 -3.17 -7.09
C VAL A 70 -15.07 -3.90 -6.37
N GLY A 71 -14.83 -5.18 -6.07
CA GLY A 71 -15.80 -6.03 -5.40
C GLY A 71 -16.94 -6.51 -6.28
N SER A 72 -16.86 -6.35 -7.60
CA SER A 72 -17.86 -6.93 -8.51
C SER A 72 -17.83 -8.47 -8.43
N PRO A 73 -18.99 -9.15 -8.36
CA PRO A 73 -19.08 -10.59 -8.48
C PRO A 73 -18.45 -11.12 -9.77
N ASP A 74 -18.51 -10.35 -10.86
CA ASP A 74 -17.94 -10.75 -12.14
C ASP A 74 -16.42 -10.83 -12.10
N TRP A 75 -15.77 -9.99 -11.30
CA TRP A 75 -14.31 -9.97 -11.17
C TRP A 75 -13.79 -10.79 -9.99
N THR A 76 -14.64 -11.05 -9.00
CA THR A 76 -14.29 -11.83 -7.81
C THR A 76 -13.95 -13.27 -8.18
N GLY A 77 -12.81 -13.76 -7.71
CA GLY A 77 -12.30 -15.10 -8.03
C GLY A 77 -11.58 -15.21 -9.38
N ARG A 78 -11.57 -14.16 -10.20
CA ARG A 78 -10.73 -14.08 -11.42
C ARG A 78 -9.32 -13.61 -11.06
N ALA A 79 -8.39 -13.79 -11.99
CA ALA A 79 -7.08 -13.15 -11.93
C ALA A 79 -7.06 -11.92 -12.82
N TYR A 80 -6.75 -10.76 -12.24
CA TYR A 80 -6.55 -9.53 -12.98
C TYR A 80 -5.20 -9.57 -13.69
N ARG A 81 -5.21 -9.62 -15.02
CA ARG A 81 -4.01 -9.65 -15.88
C ARG A 81 -3.59 -8.24 -16.21
N TYR A 82 -2.38 -7.87 -15.80
CA TYR A 82 -1.94 -6.47 -15.81
C TYR A 82 -1.88 -5.85 -17.21
N ARG A 83 -1.68 -6.66 -18.25
CA ARG A 83 -1.64 -6.18 -19.64
C ARG A 83 -2.98 -6.33 -20.35
N ASP A 84 -3.62 -7.49 -20.22
CA ASP A 84 -4.83 -7.82 -20.97
C ASP A 84 -6.07 -7.10 -20.42
N ASP A 85 -6.17 -6.99 -19.10
CA ASP A 85 -7.31 -6.37 -18.42
C ASP A 85 -7.03 -4.89 -18.10
N ASN A 86 -5.91 -4.35 -18.62
CA ASN A 86 -5.59 -2.93 -18.53
C ASN A 86 -6.57 -2.09 -19.36
N HIS A 87 -6.81 -0.84 -18.94
CA HIS A 87 -7.65 0.08 -19.69
C HIS A 87 -7.14 0.28 -21.14
N ASP A 88 -5.83 0.50 -21.29
CA ASP A 88 -5.13 0.55 -22.57
C ASP A 88 -3.98 -0.48 -22.62
N PRO A 89 -4.10 -1.57 -23.39
CA PRO A 89 -3.04 -2.57 -23.50
C PRO A 89 -1.80 -2.08 -24.27
N SER A 90 -1.90 -0.98 -25.03
CA SER A 90 -0.77 -0.39 -25.76
C SER A 90 0.12 0.47 -24.87
N GLN A 91 -0.46 1.04 -23.81
CA GLN A 91 0.25 1.89 -22.86
C GLN A 91 -0.15 1.56 -21.42
N PHE A 92 0.71 0.79 -20.73
CA PHE A 92 0.45 0.38 -19.34
C PHE A 92 0.43 1.56 -18.36
N TRP A 93 1.41 2.45 -18.47
CA TRP A 93 1.55 3.60 -17.58
C TRP A 93 0.87 4.84 -18.16
N LEU A 94 -0.08 5.39 -17.41
CA LEU A 94 -0.78 6.65 -17.71
C LEU A 94 -0.62 7.58 -16.50
N PRO A 95 0.10 8.72 -16.62
CA PRO A 95 0.93 9.13 -17.76
C PRO A 95 2.18 8.25 -17.93
N ARG A 96 2.94 8.41 -19.03
CA ARG A 96 4.19 7.66 -19.24
C ARG A 96 5.17 7.92 -18.08
N PRO A 97 5.96 6.90 -17.69
CA PRO A 97 6.82 7.03 -16.54
C PRO A 97 7.98 7.99 -16.84
N PRO A 98 8.33 8.89 -15.92
CA PRO A 98 9.49 9.74 -16.07
C PRO A 98 10.78 8.91 -16.11
N MET A 99 11.81 9.41 -16.79
CA MET A 99 13.13 8.75 -16.85
C MET A 99 13.96 9.09 -15.60
N MET A 100 14.73 8.12 -15.12
CA MET A 100 15.62 8.33 -13.98
C MET A 100 16.70 9.36 -14.32
N ARG A 101 16.92 10.30 -13.41
CA ARG A 101 18.04 11.24 -13.48
C ARG A 101 18.98 10.93 -12.32
N PHE A 102 20.19 10.50 -12.66
CA PHE A 102 21.22 10.22 -11.68
C PHE A 102 22.00 11.51 -11.39
N ALA A 103 22.17 11.83 -10.11
CA ALA A 103 23.05 12.89 -9.66
C ALA A 103 24.15 12.28 -8.79
N LEU A 104 25.40 12.52 -9.16
CA LEU A 104 26.54 12.17 -8.32
C LEU A 104 26.70 13.24 -7.25
N ALA A 105 26.72 12.81 -5.98
CA ALA A 105 26.94 13.69 -4.85
C ALA A 105 27.99 13.08 -3.91
N THR A 106 28.93 13.92 -3.46
CA THR A 106 29.89 13.56 -2.39
C THR A 106 29.32 13.99 -1.05
N THR A 107 29.46 13.14 -0.02
CA THR A 107 29.06 13.49 1.36
C THR A 107 30.29 13.75 2.24
N GLU A 108 30.13 14.53 3.32
CA GLU A 108 31.24 14.85 4.23
C GLU A 108 31.77 13.61 4.98
N GLU A 109 30.93 12.60 5.20
CA GLU A 109 31.28 11.34 5.86
C GLU A 109 32.14 10.38 5.00
N GLN A 110 32.35 10.71 3.72
CA GLN A 110 33.19 9.90 2.83
C GLN A 110 34.68 10.06 3.16
N GLY A 111 35.36 8.94 3.44
CA GLY A 111 36.80 8.91 3.65
C GLY A 111 37.57 9.42 2.41
N PHE A 112 38.76 9.98 2.62
CA PHE A 112 39.57 10.62 1.58
C PHE A 112 39.71 9.80 0.29
N PHE A 113 39.99 8.50 0.41
CA PHE A 113 40.10 7.59 -0.75
C PHE A 113 38.79 7.45 -1.54
N SER A 114 37.63 7.43 -0.87
CA SER A 114 36.33 7.31 -1.53
C SER A 114 35.95 8.58 -2.34
N LYS A 115 36.42 9.76 -1.91
CA LYS A 115 36.26 11.02 -2.67
C LYS A 115 37.09 11.00 -3.95
N ILE A 116 38.33 10.49 -3.89
CA ILE A 116 39.19 10.34 -5.07
C ILE A 116 38.58 9.38 -6.08
N VAL A 117 38.14 8.19 -5.63
CA VAL A 117 37.48 7.21 -6.51
C VAL A 117 36.25 7.80 -7.16
N THR A 118 35.39 8.49 -6.39
CA THR A 118 34.19 9.16 -6.93
C THR A 118 34.55 10.16 -8.01
N PHE A 119 35.58 10.98 -7.80
CA PHE A 119 36.03 11.99 -8.77
C PHE A 119 36.55 11.36 -10.07
N VAL A 120 37.29 10.26 -9.97
CA VAL A 120 37.82 9.52 -11.13
C VAL A 120 36.70 8.80 -11.89
N THR A 121 35.74 8.20 -11.20
CA THR A 121 34.63 7.48 -11.84
C THR A 121 33.52 8.39 -12.34
N ALA A 122 33.42 9.62 -11.82
CA ALA A 122 32.32 10.54 -12.10
C ALA A 122 32.12 10.84 -13.60
N PRO A 123 33.15 11.14 -14.40
CA PRO A 123 32.99 11.37 -15.83
C PRO A 123 32.44 10.14 -16.57
N PHE A 124 32.91 8.95 -16.21
CA PHE A 124 32.44 7.70 -16.80
C PHE A 124 30.99 7.41 -16.43
N VAL A 125 30.64 7.51 -15.15
CA VAL A 125 29.25 7.34 -14.67
C VAL A 125 28.33 8.39 -15.27
N TYR A 126 28.79 9.63 -15.44
CA TYR A 126 28.02 10.70 -16.08
C TYR A 126 27.70 10.38 -17.55
N ILE A 127 28.68 9.87 -18.30
CA ILE A 127 28.46 9.44 -19.70
C ILE A 127 27.48 8.27 -19.75
N VAL A 128 27.68 7.24 -18.92
CA VAL A 128 26.81 6.05 -18.87
C VAL A 128 25.39 6.44 -18.49
N THR A 129 25.20 7.24 -17.45
CA THR A 129 23.87 7.68 -16.97
C THR A 129 23.13 8.58 -17.96
N ARG A 130 23.85 9.27 -18.87
CA ARG A 130 23.26 10.04 -19.98
C ARG A 130 22.97 9.20 -21.22
N MET A 131 23.60 8.04 -21.37
CA MET A 131 23.41 7.14 -22.51
C MET A 131 22.24 6.17 -22.33
N PHE A 132 21.77 5.96 -21.10
CA PHE A 132 20.70 5.00 -20.80
C PHE A 132 19.47 5.70 -20.23
N ASP A 133 18.40 5.77 -21.03
CA ASP A 133 17.08 6.18 -20.59
C ASP A 133 16.40 5.02 -19.85
N ILE A 134 16.56 4.98 -18.53
CA ILE A 134 15.90 3.96 -17.69
C ILE A 134 14.62 4.58 -17.09
N PRO A 135 13.43 4.02 -17.36
CA PRO A 135 12.20 4.52 -16.76
C PRO A 135 12.22 4.33 -15.24
N ILE A 136 11.68 5.31 -14.51
CA ILE A 136 11.54 5.26 -13.04
C ILE A 136 10.63 4.11 -12.62
N ASN A 137 9.58 3.83 -13.39
CA ASN A 137 8.62 2.78 -13.09
C ASN A 137 8.97 1.45 -13.76
N ALA A 138 8.78 0.36 -13.02
CA ALA A 138 8.93 -0.98 -13.57
C ALA A 138 7.82 -1.28 -14.58
N THR A 139 8.12 -2.12 -15.58
CA THR A 139 7.08 -2.67 -16.45
C THR A 139 6.70 -4.05 -15.94
N PRO A 140 5.40 -4.36 -15.74
CA PRO A 140 5.01 -5.69 -15.28
C PRO A 140 5.36 -6.75 -16.34
N PRO A 141 5.74 -7.98 -15.91
CA PRO A 141 5.86 -9.12 -16.80
C PRO A 141 4.58 -9.33 -17.61
N LYS A 142 4.68 -9.83 -18.84
CA LYS A 142 3.52 -10.03 -19.73
C LYS A 142 2.45 -10.92 -19.10
N GLU A 143 2.89 -12.02 -18.49
CA GLU A 143 2.03 -13.01 -17.85
C GLU A 143 1.67 -12.66 -16.40
N TRP A 144 1.92 -11.43 -15.94
CA TRP A 144 1.65 -11.06 -14.56
C TRP A 144 0.15 -10.94 -14.31
N ALA A 145 -0.38 -11.82 -13.46
CA ALA A 145 -1.78 -11.84 -13.06
C ALA A 145 -1.91 -11.95 -11.55
N VAL A 146 -2.88 -11.21 -11.00
CA VAL A 146 -3.15 -11.16 -9.55
C VAL A 146 -4.54 -11.73 -9.28
N PRO A 147 -4.64 -12.86 -8.56
CA PRO A 147 -5.93 -13.40 -8.13
C PRO A 147 -6.69 -12.42 -7.22
N ILE A 148 -7.92 -12.08 -7.61
CA ILE A 148 -8.87 -11.29 -6.81
C ILE A 148 -9.56 -12.24 -5.83
N THR A 149 -8.91 -12.49 -4.69
CA THR A 149 -9.38 -13.46 -3.69
C THR A 149 -10.31 -12.86 -2.64
N ALA A 150 -10.46 -11.54 -2.61
CA ALA A 150 -11.40 -10.88 -1.70
C ALA A 150 -12.85 -11.11 -2.14
N PRO A 151 -13.79 -11.30 -1.19
CA PRO A 151 -15.18 -11.56 -1.50
C PRO A 151 -15.85 -10.36 -2.19
N ALA A 152 -16.88 -10.64 -2.97
CA ALA A 152 -17.69 -9.61 -3.61
C ALA A 152 -18.29 -8.65 -2.58
N LEU A 153 -18.43 -7.39 -2.97
CA LEU A 153 -19.05 -6.35 -2.15
C LEU A 153 -20.56 -6.33 -2.41
N PRO A 154 -21.39 -6.02 -1.40
CA PRO A 154 -22.83 -5.83 -1.58
C PRO A 154 -23.13 -4.73 -2.61
N GLN A 155 -22.30 -3.70 -2.63
CA GLN A 155 -22.35 -2.60 -3.59
C GLN A 155 -20.96 -2.42 -4.20
N PRO A 156 -20.68 -3.05 -5.35
CA PRO A 156 -19.44 -2.82 -6.08
C PRO A 156 -19.23 -1.34 -6.39
N VAL A 157 -17.97 -0.93 -6.46
CA VAL A 157 -17.61 0.47 -6.67
C VAL A 157 -16.70 0.61 -7.87
N THR A 158 -17.07 1.51 -8.78
CA THR A 158 -16.20 1.97 -9.86
C THR A 158 -15.13 2.89 -9.26
N PRO A 159 -13.83 2.55 -9.38
CA PRO A 159 -12.77 3.36 -8.82
C PRO A 159 -12.74 4.78 -9.42
N MET A 160 -12.74 5.78 -8.55
CA MET A 160 -12.64 7.20 -8.94
C MET A 160 -11.75 7.99 -7.97
N SER A 161 -11.03 8.99 -8.47
CA SER A 161 -10.17 9.82 -7.63
C SER A 161 -11.02 10.84 -6.84
N THR A 162 -10.56 11.24 -5.66
CA THR A 162 -11.12 12.40 -4.95
C THR A 162 -10.00 13.33 -4.53
N ARG A 163 -10.09 14.59 -4.97
CA ARG A 163 -9.15 15.64 -4.58
C ARG A 163 -9.92 16.86 -4.11
N TYR A 164 -9.55 17.36 -2.93
CA TYR A 164 -10.17 18.54 -2.32
C TYR A 164 -11.72 18.45 -2.22
N GLY A 165 -12.25 17.25 -1.93
CA GLY A 165 -13.69 17.03 -1.79
C GLY A 165 -14.47 16.96 -3.10
N LYS A 166 -13.80 17.02 -4.27
CA LYS A 166 -14.41 16.76 -5.57
C LYS A 166 -13.98 15.41 -6.12
N THR A 167 -14.94 14.66 -6.60
CA THR A 167 -14.74 13.39 -7.31
C THR A 167 -14.36 13.67 -8.77
N GLY A 168 -13.34 12.99 -9.27
CA GLY A 168 -12.88 13.08 -10.65
C GLY A 168 -12.70 11.69 -11.29
N PRO A 169 -12.30 11.62 -12.56
CA PRO A 169 -11.92 10.37 -13.20
C PRO A 169 -10.73 9.72 -12.46
N PHE A 170 -10.55 8.40 -12.64
CA PHE A 170 -9.52 7.63 -11.92
C PHE A 170 -8.11 8.22 -12.05
N ASP A 171 -7.76 8.71 -13.23
CA ASP A 171 -6.47 9.33 -13.58
C ASP A 171 -6.43 10.86 -13.34
N GLU A 172 -7.47 11.43 -12.74
CA GLU A 172 -7.64 12.88 -12.56
C GLU A 172 -7.65 13.68 -13.88
N GLY A 173 -7.93 13.03 -15.03
CA GLY A 173 -8.07 13.68 -16.34
C GLY A 173 -6.75 13.86 -17.08
N LYS A 174 -5.69 13.16 -16.66
CA LYS A 174 -4.38 13.17 -17.31
C LYS A 174 -4.40 12.33 -18.60
N ASP A 175 -4.64 12.98 -19.72
CA ASP A 175 -4.50 12.38 -21.05
C ASP A 175 -3.17 12.84 -21.69
N PRO A 176 -2.18 11.96 -21.87
CA PRO A 176 -0.89 12.35 -22.47
C PRO A 176 -1.01 12.86 -23.91
N ALA A 177 -2.05 12.49 -24.67
CA ALA A 177 -2.27 13.03 -26.02
C ALA A 177 -2.78 14.48 -25.99
N ARG A 178 -3.54 14.84 -24.94
CA ARG A 178 -4.05 16.18 -24.71
C ARG A 178 -3.02 17.09 -24.00
N ASP A 179 -2.23 16.50 -23.11
CA ASP A 179 -1.31 17.18 -22.21
C ASP A 179 0.09 17.41 -22.82
N ALA A 180 0.43 16.71 -23.92
CA ALA A 180 1.68 16.96 -24.66
C ALA A 180 1.67 18.31 -25.41
N HIS A 181 0.49 18.90 -25.66
CA HIS A 181 0.31 20.16 -26.39
C HIS A 181 -0.32 21.28 -25.55
N ALA A 182 -0.66 21.02 -24.28
CA ALA A 182 -1.27 22.02 -23.41
C ALA A 182 -0.18 22.85 -22.71
N GLU A 183 -0.07 24.13 -23.09
CA GLU A 183 0.50 25.15 -22.23
C GLU A 183 -0.23 25.12 -20.88
N VAL A 184 0.53 24.87 -19.80
CA VAL A 184 0.15 25.17 -18.41
C VAL A 184 -1.21 24.58 -17.99
N TYR A 185 -1.18 23.45 -17.28
CA TYR A 185 -2.31 23.11 -16.41
C TYR A 185 -2.51 24.25 -15.40
N GLN A 186 -3.44 25.16 -15.69
CA GLN A 186 -3.97 26.08 -14.70
C GLN A 186 -4.82 25.25 -13.73
N GLN A 187 -4.17 24.72 -12.69
CA GLN A 187 -4.90 24.27 -11.51
C GLN A 187 -5.66 25.48 -10.96
N THR A 188 -6.99 25.46 -11.09
CA THR A 188 -7.84 26.32 -10.28
C THR A 188 -7.61 25.89 -8.82
N GLY A 189 -7.13 26.83 -8.00
CA GLY A 189 -6.84 26.57 -6.59
C GLY A 189 -8.10 26.15 -5.85
N GLN A 190 -8.25 24.85 -5.62
CA GLN A 190 -9.44 24.26 -4.96
C GLN A 190 -9.10 23.61 -3.61
N GLY A 191 -7.89 23.82 -3.08
CA GLY A 191 -7.46 23.28 -1.79
C GLY A 191 -8.22 23.87 -0.60
N THR A 192 -8.49 23.06 0.42
CA THR A 192 -8.91 23.56 1.73
C THR A 192 -7.70 24.09 2.50
N ALA A 193 -7.91 24.90 3.54
CA ALA A 193 -6.84 25.41 4.39
C ALA A 193 -5.96 24.29 5.00
N ALA A 194 -6.52 23.10 5.25
CA ALA A 194 -5.78 21.93 5.72
C ALA A 194 -4.87 21.34 4.61
N SER A 195 -5.39 21.20 3.39
CA SER A 195 -4.62 20.71 2.24
C SER A 195 -3.52 21.69 1.83
N GLU A 196 -3.78 22.99 1.97
CA GLU A 196 -2.77 24.03 1.75
C GLU A 196 -1.67 23.98 2.82
N ARG A 197 -2.03 23.73 4.09
CA ARG A 197 -1.04 23.52 5.17
C ARG A 197 -0.18 22.30 4.94
N SER A 198 -0.74 21.16 4.51
CA SER A 198 0.05 19.97 4.22
C SER A 198 0.99 20.18 3.04
N LEU A 199 0.52 20.83 1.97
CA LEU A 199 1.36 21.21 0.82
C LEU A 199 2.50 22.16 1.23
N ARG A 200 2.20 23.21 2.01
CA ARG A 200 3.21 24.15 2.53
C ARG A 200 4.23 23.46 3.43
N TYR A 201 3.82 22.50 4.25
CA TYR A 201 4.72 21.72 5.09
C TYR A 201 5.68 20.88 4.22
N GLU A 202 5.17 20.20 3.20
CA GLU A 202 5.97 19.41 2.28
C GLU A 202 6.97 20.28 1.50
N GLN A 203 6.49 21.42 0.97
CA GLN A 203 7.32 22.40 0.26
C GLN A 203 8.41 22.97 1.16
N ALA A 204 8.09 23.34 2.40
CA ALA A 204 9.06 23.81 3.37
C ALA A 204 10.11 22.74 3.68
N ALA A 205 9.70 21.46 3.82
CA ALA A 205 10.62 20.35 4.04
C ALA A 205 11.53 20.09 2.83
N ARG A 206 11.00 20.16 1.60
CA ARG A 206 11.78 20.06 0.35
C ARG A 206 12.76 21.21 0.20
N LEU A 207 12.32 22.45 0.42
CA LEU A 207 13.17 23.64 0.38
C LEU A 207 14.30 23.55 1.42
N LYS A 208 13.99 23.10 2.64
CA LYS A 208 14.99 22.88 3.69
C LYS A 208 16.00 21.79 3.32
N ARG A 209 15.57 20.75 2.59
CA ARG A 209 16.49 19.74 2.04
C ARG A 209 17.42 20.34 0.99
N LEU A 210 16.90 21.14 0.05
CA LEU A 210 17.72 21.84 -0.94
C LEU A 210 18.72 22.80 -0.28
N GLN A 211 18.26 23.59 0.70
CA GLN A 211 19.12 24.48 1.48
C GLN A 211 20.24 23.73 2.20
N ARG A 212 19.93 22.58 2.82
CA ARG A 212 20.95 21.71 3.44
C ARG A 212 21.93 21.14 2.41
N ALA A 213 21.45 20.74 1.24
CA ALA A 213 22.30 20.23 0.18
C ALA A 213 23.24 21.31 -0.38
N ALA A 214 22.72 22.52 -0.63
CA ALA A 214 23.52 23.67 -1.05
C ALA A 214 24.55 24.06 0.02
N ALA A 215 24.14 24.13 1.29
CA ALA A 215 25.04 24.44 2.40
C ALA A 215 26.18 23.41 2.51
N LYS A 216 25.88 22.12 2.33
CA LYS A 216 26.90 21.05 2.24
C LYS A 216 27.84 21.19 1.03
N ALA A 217 27.39 21.84 -0.04
CA ALA A 217 28.22 22.16 -1.20
C ALA A 217 28.96 23.51 -1.07
N GLY A 218 28.91 24.17 0.10
CA GLY A 218 29.50 25.48 0.33
C GLY A 218 28.77 26.62 -0.37
N GLN A 219 27.52 26.39 -0.80
CA GLN A 219 26.69 27.35 -1.50
C GLN A 219 25.47 27.74 -0.64
N THR A 220 24.92 28.92 -0.93
CA THR A 220 23.65 29.38 -0.34
C THR A 220 22.68 29.66 -1.46
N LEU A 221 21.52 28.98 -1.43
CA LEU A 221 20.42 29.29 -2.35
C LEU A 221 19.93 30.72 -2.09
N SER A 222 20.02 31.56 -3.11
CA SER A 222 19.48 32.92 -3.09
C SER A 222 17.95 32.91 -2.95
N ALA A 223 17.37 34.03 -2.53
CA ALA A 223 15.91 34.15 -2.38
C ALA A 223 15.16 33.93 -3.70
N GLU A 224 15.79 34.27 -4.83
CA GLU A 224 15.22 34.08 -6.17
C GLU A 224 15.22 32.61 -6.59
N GLU A 225 16.31 31.88 -6.32
CA GLU A 225 16.39 30.44 -6.56
C GLU A 225 15.42 29.68 -5.66
N GLN A 226 15.27 30.08 -4.39
CA GLN A 226 14.27 29.48 -3.50
C GLN A 226 12.84 29.66 -4.03
N ARG A 227 12.51 30.85 -4.58
CA ARG A 227 11.21 31.10 -5.21
C ARG A 227 11.02 30.31 -6.50
N SER A 228 12.05 30.19 -7.32
CA SER A 228 12.05 29.39 -8.54
C SER A 228 11.81 27.91 -8.23
N GLU A 229 12.51 27.36 -7.24
CA GLU A 229 12.33 25.97 -6.80
C GLU A 229 10.96 25.75 -6.15
N LEU A 230 10.46 26.68 -5.35
CA LEU A 230 9.08 26.60 -4.84
C LEU A 230 8.05 26.62 -5.97
N ARG A 231 8.26 27.46 -7.00
CA ARG A 231 7.40 27.52 -8.18
C ARG A 231 7.42 26.21 -8.94
N LYS A 232 8.60 25.62 -9.17
CA LYS A 232 8.73 24.28 -9.73
C LYS A 232 8.03 23.23 -8.86
N MET A 233 8.15 23.27 -7.54
CA MET A 233 7.46 22.33 -6.63
C MET A 233 5.94 22.52 -6.63
N MET A 234 5.44 23.72 -6.96
CA MET A 234 4.00 23.98 -7.15
C MET A 234 3.53 23.47 -8.52
N GLU A 235 4.39 23.52 -9.53
CA GLU A 235 4.15 23.01 -10.89
C GLU A 235 4.32 21.48 -10.98
N GLU A 236 5.23 20.91 -10.17
CA GLU A 236 5.43 19.48 -9.95
C GLU A 236 4.22 18.94 -9.19
N ASN A 237 3.18 18.58 -9.94
CA ASN A 237 2.06 17.83 -9.42
C ASN A 237 2.61 16.50 -8.89
N PRO A 238 2.66 16.26 -7.56
CA PRO A 238 3.24 15.03 -7.03
C PRO A 238 2.43 13.87 -7.61
N ASN A 239 3.12 12.99 -8.34
CA ASN A 239 2.59 11.87 -9.12
C ASN A 239 1.95 10.76 -8.26
N ALA A 240 1.22 11.11 -7.22
CA ALA A 240 0.50 10.20 -6.33
C ALA A 240 -1.00 10.20 -6.63
N THR A 241 -1.38 10.20 -7.91
CA THR A 241 -2.78 10.31 -8.37
C THR A 241 -3.64 9.10 -8.01
N ASP A 242 -3.03 8.06 -7.45
CA ASP A 242 -3.66 6.76 -7.28
C ASP A 242 -3.48 6.23 -5.86
N HIS A 243 -2.29 6.43 -5.28
CA HIS A 243 -1.93 5.83 -3.99
C HIS A 243 -2.72 6.40 -2.80
N SER A 244 -3.03 7.70 -2.82
CA SER A 244 -3.74 8.38 -1.72
C SER A 244 -5.14 8.83 -2.10
N THR A 245 -5.35 9.30 -3.32
CA THR A 245 -6.60 9.95 -3.77
C THR A 245 -7.76 8.98 -3.93
N ILE A 246 -7.48 7.73 -4.31
CA ILE A 246 -8.48 6.66 -4.41
C ILE A 246 -8.97 6.31 -3.01
N LEU A 247 -8.08 6.11 -2.04
CA LEU A 247 -8.48 5.69 -0.70
C LEU A 247 -9.06 6.83 0.16
N THR A 248 -8.83 8.09 -0.22
CA THR A 248 -9.45 9.26 0.44
C THR A 248 -10.90 9.52 0.02
N ASN A 249 -11.43 8.79 -0.96
CA ASN A 249 -12.82 8.92 -1.37
C ASN A 249 -13.76 8.33 -0.31
N ALA A 250 -14.72 9.13 0.17
CA ALA A 250 -15.70 8.71 1.17
C ALA A 250 -16.51 7.48 0.73
N LEU A 251 -16.86 7.39 -0.55
CA LEU A 251 -17.59 6.25 -1.11
C LEU A 251 -16.77 4.96 -1.04
N HIS A 252 -15.47 5.05 -1.33
CA HIS A 252 -14.55 3.94 -1.28
C HIS A 252 -14.32 3.50 0.17
N ALA A 253 -14.18 4.46 1.07
CA ALA A 253 -14.04 4.22 2.50
C ALA A 253 -15.29 3.53 3.06
N GLU A 254 -16.49 3.99 2.71
CA GLU A 254 -17.75 3.42 3.18
C GLU A 254 -17.99 2.01 2.63
N ARG A 255 -17.83 1.81 1.32
CA ARG A 255 -18.27 0.57 0.66
C ARG A 255 -17.21 -0.51 0.59
N VAL A 256 -15.93 -0.15 0.60
CA VAL A 256 -14.82 -1.11 0.48
C VAL A 256 -14.03 -1.20 1.77
N LEU A 257 -13.47 -0.09 2.26
CA LEU A 257 -12.58 -0.12 3.44
C LEU A 257 -13.32 -0.51 4.70
N ALA A 258 -14.43 0.16 5.01
CA ALA A 258 -15.23 -0.13 6.19
C ALA A 258 -15.89 -1.51 6.09
N TYR A 259 -16.19 -1.97 4.87
CA TYR A 259 -16.56 -3.36 4.65
C TYR A 259 -15.41 -4.22 5.15
N ASP A 260 -14.21 -4.11 4.55
CA ASP A 260 -12.99 -4.90 4.77
C ASP A 260 -12.39 -4.91 6.17
N VAL A 261 -12.50 -3.81 6.91
CA VAL A 261 -11.99 -3.68 8.26
C VAL A 261 -12.74 -4.61 9.21
N ALA A 262 -12.00 -5.45 9.93
CA ALA A 262 -12.55 -6.21 11.04
C ALA A 262 -12.80 -5.27 12.23
N ILE A 263 -14.03 -4.81 12.41
CA ILE A 263 -14.40 -4.05 13.60
C ILE A 263 -14.68 -5.05 14.73
N GLY A 264 -13.71 -5.19 15.63
CA GLY A 264 -13.91 -5.83 16.92
C GLY A 264 -14.40 -4.80 17.94
N TRP A 265 -15.32 -5.20 18.83
CA TRP A 265 -15.59 -4.41 20.01
C TRP A 265 -14.46 -4.64 21.02
N VAL A 266 -13.68 -3.63 21.32
CA VAL A 266 -12.73 -3.68 22.43
C VAL A 266 -13.50 -3.25 23.68
N ASN A 267 -13.58 -4.10 24.71
CA ASN A 267 -14.13 -3.68 26.00
C ASN A 267 -13.11 -2.75 26.68
N PRO A 268 -13.37 -1.43 26.73
CA PRO A 268 -12.40 -0.47 27.29
C PRO A 268 -12.22 -0.66 28.80
N SER A 269 -13.13 -1.37 29.48
CA SER A 269 -12.99 -1.73 30.90
C SER A 269 -12.03 -2.91 31.14
N ARG A 270 -11.57 -3.59 30.08
CA ARG A 270 -10.63 -4.71 30.16
C ARG A 270 -9.24 -4.42 29.61
N ILE A 271 -9.11 -3.44 28.72
CA ILE A 271 -7.80 -2.95 28.27
C ILE A 271 -7.41 -1.76 29.14
N LYS A 272 -6.43 -1.96 30.01
CA LYS A 272 -5.91 -0.92 30.88
C LYS A 272 -4.85 -0.08 30.14
N PRO A 273 -4.51 1.12 30.62
CA PRO A 273 -3.42 1.92 30.04
C PRO A 273 -2.10 1.15 29.91
N GLU A 274 -1.81 0.26 30.86
CA GLU A 274 -0.61 -0.58 30.84
C GLU A 274 -0.63 -1.56 29.67
N ASP A 275 -1.79 -2.15 29.35
CA ASP A 275 -1.95 -3.05 28.19
C ASP A 275 -1.73 -2.29 26.88
N VAL A 276 -2.24 -1.06 26.77
CA VAL A 276 -2.01 -0.19 25.59
C VAL A 276 -0.53 0.17 25.44
N GLN A 277 0.16 0.41 26.55
CA GLN A 277 1.61 0.66 26.53
C GLN A 277 2.38 -0.55 26.02
N VAL A 278 2.01 -1.76 26.46
CA VAL A 278 2.60 -3.01 25.95
C VAL A 278 2.33 -3.16 24.45
N PHE A 279 1.10 -2.93 23.97
CA PHE A 279 0.79 -3.00 22.54
C PHE A 279 1.59 -2.00 21.71
N ARG A 280 1.79 -0.78 22.23
CA ARG A 280 2.62 0.25 21.57
C ARG A 280 4.07 -0.19 21.49
N GLN A 281 4.62 -0.74 22.56
CA GLN A 281 6.00 -1.24 22.59
C GLN A 281 6.16 -2.41 21.61
N PHE A 282 5.19 -3.33 21.57
CA PHE A 282 5.18 -4.46 20.62
C PHE A 282 5.10 -4.02 19.15
N ALA A 283 4.30 -3.00 18.85
CA ALA A 283 4.13 -2.47 17.49
C ALA A 283 5.28 -1.57 17.03
N HIS A 284 6.16 -1.15 17.94
CA HIS A 284 7.19 -0.17 17.63
C HIS A 284 8.52 -0.86 17.33
N TRP A 285 8.90 -0.80 16.05
CA TRP A 285 10.10 -1.44 15.50
C TRP A 285 11.43 -1.09 16.19
N MET A 286 11.49 0.00 16.97
CA MET A 286 12.72 0.41 17.68
C MET A 286 13.00 -0.46 18.91
N PHE A 287 12.00 -1.13 19.46
CA PHE A 287 12.18 -2.03 20.60
C PHE A 287 12.46 -3.48 20.17
N VAL A 288 12.63 -3.74 18.86
CA VAL A 288 12.92 -5.08 18.36
C VAL A 288 14.24 -5.60 18.91
N ASP A 289 15.26 -4.75 19.02
CA ASP A 289 16.56 -5.17 19.57
C ASP A 289 16.47 -5.49 21.07
N ASP A 290 15.76 -4.66 21.85
CA ASP A 290 15.50 -4.90 23.28
C ASP A 290 14.65 -6.17 23.49
N LEU A 291 13.74 -6.46 22.55
CA LEU A 291 12.95 -7.68 22.52
C LEU A 291 13.81 -8.92 22.28
N LEU A 292 14.69 -8.86 21.28
CA LEU A 292 15.61 -9.95 20.91
C LEU A 292 16.67 -10.19 21.98
N ALA A 293 17.02 -9.15 22.76
CA ALA A 293 17.92 -9.21 23.90
C ALA A 293 17.24 -9.76 25.17
N ASP A 294 15.98 -10.20 25.09
CA ASP A 294 15.21 -10.78 26.18
C ASP A 294 14.93 -9.81 27.35
N GLN A 295 15.03 -8.50 27.09
CA GLN A 295 14.85 -7.46 28.09
C GLN A 295 13.40 -6.96 28.18
N PHE A 296 12.51 -7.55 27.37
CA PHE A 296 11.10 -7.17 27.28
C PHE A 296 10.18 -8.38 27.53
N ALA A 297 9.86 -8.60 28.80
CA ALA A 297 9.05 -9.73 29.26
C ALA A 297 7.70 -9.93 28.53
N PRO A 298 6.92 -8.88 28.17
CA PRO A 298 5.61 -9.07 27.55
C PRO A 298 5.64 -9.72 26.16
N ALA A 299 6.79 -9.69 25.47
CA ALA A 299 6.90 -10.24 24.12
C ALA A 299 8.10 -11.16 23.89
N GLN A 300 8.76 -11.59 24.98
CA GLN A 300 9.67 -12.73 25.01
C GLN A 300 9.07 -13.97 24.33
N ALA A 301 7.77 -14.23 24.51
CA ALA A 301 7.05 -15.31 23.85
C ALA A 301 7.06 -15.23 22.30
N PHE A 302 7.27 -14.03 21.74
CA PHE A 302 7.33 -13.78 20.31
C PHE A 302 8.76 -13.61 19.78
N ALA A 303 9.80 -13.77 20.59
CA ALA A 303 11.19 -13.60 20.15
C ALA A 303 11.53 -14.50 18.95
N SER A 304 11.05 -15.75 18.96
CA SER A 304 11.23 -16.67 17.83
C SER A 304 10.49 -16.23 16.56
N TYR A 305 9.37 -15.53 16.71
CA TYR A 305 8.57 -15.03 15.59
C TYR A 305 9.31 -13.93 14.84
N TRP A 306 9.99 -13.02 15.54
CA TRP A 306 10.78 -11.96 14.90
C TRP A 306 12.00 -12.51 14.14
N GLN A 307 12.62 -13.57 14.65
CA GLN A 307 13.79 -14.17 14.00
C GLN A 307 13.43 -15.10 12.83
N ALA A 308 12.39 -15.92 12.99
CA ALA A 308 12.09 -17.01 12.07
C ALA A 308 10.75 -16.87 11.36
N GLY A 309 9.91 -15.90 11.73
CA GLY A 309 8.52 -15.78 11.24
C GLY A 309 7.55 -16.80 11.82
N PHE A 310 7.98 -17.60 12.81
CA PHE A 310 7.19 -18.67 13.41
C PHE A 310 6.94 -18.44 14.90
N TYR A 311 5.70 -18.63 15.32
CA TYR A 311 5.29 -18.69 16.72
C TYR A 311 5.03 -20.16 17.07
N GLU A 312 5.69 -20.69 18.11
CA GLU A 312 5.58 -22.11 18.50
C GLU A 312 5.80 -23.11 17.34
N LYS A 313 6.81 -22.86 16.49
CA LYS A 313 7.15 -23.65 15.29
C LYS A 313 6.07 -23.68 14.20
N LYS A 314 5.07 -22.80 14.27
CA LYS A 314 4.00 -22.66 13.27
C LYS A 314 3.87 -21.21 12.81
N GLN A 315 3.27 -21.00 11.64
CA GLN A 315 2.90 -19.65 11.21
C GLN A 315 1.80 -19.11 12.12
N LEU A 316 1.84 -17.81 12.44
CA LEU A 316 0.94 -17.17 13.41
C LEU A 316 -0.55 -17.47 13.14
N HIS A 317 -0.96 -17.46 11.86
CA HIS A 317 -2.35 -17.70 11.46
C HIS A 317 -2.83 -19.14 11.68
N LEU A 318 -1.91 -20.10 11.84
CA LEU A 318 -2.25 -21.49 12.20
C LEU A 318 -2.49 -21.65 13.70
N THR A 319 -1.92 -20.76 14.51
CA THR A 319 -2.13 -20.73 15.97
C THR A 319 -3.41 -19.98 16.31
N TYR A 320 -3.61 -18.80 15.72
CA TYR A 320 -4.78 -17.94 15.98
C TYR A 320 -5.85 -18.13 14.91
N THR A 321 -6.49 -19.30 14.90
CA THR A 321 -7.59 -19.60 13.96
C THR A 321 -8.91 -18.96 14.39
N MET A 322 -9.91 -18.96 13.48
CA MET A 322 -11.28 -18.57 13.83
C MET A 322 -11.86 -19.39 14.98
N GLN A 323 -11.56 -20.68 15.04
CA GLN A 323 -11.98 -21.56 16.15
C GLN A 323 -11.31 -21.15 17.45
N HIS A 324 -10.01 -20.85 17.43
CA HIS A 324 -9.27 -20.36 18.59
C HIS A 324 -9.86 -19.05 19.10
N MET A 325 -10.12 -18.08 18.21
CA MET A 325 -10.74 -16.81 18.61
C MET A 325 -12.16 -16.98 19.12
N ALA A 326 -12.97 -17.86 18.51
CA ALA A 326 -14.33 -18.13 18.96
C ALA A 326 -14.36 -18.82 20.33
N ALA A 327 -13.45 -19.76 20.58
CA ALA A 327 -13.32 -20.46 21.86
C ALA A 327 -12.87 -19.54 23.00
N ASN A 328 -12.10 -18.49 22.68
CA ASN A 328 -11.60 -17.51 23.64
C ASN A 328 -12.42 -16.20 23.66
N ALA A 329 -13.50 -16.12 22.86
CA ALA A 329 -14.40 -14.98 22.90
C ALA A 329 -15.19 -14.99 24.22
N PRO A 330 -15.46 -13.82 24.84
CA PRO A 330 -16.26 -13.78 26.06
C PRO A 330 -17.65 -14.37 25.83
N ALA A 331 -18.14 -15.19 26.78
CA ALA A 331 -19.44 -15.87 26.65
C ALA A 331 -20.62 -14.92 26.39
N SER A 332 -20.53 -13.64 26.78
CA SER A 332 -21.54 -12.61 26.51
C SER A 332 -21.68 -12.21 25.03
N TRP A 333 -20.81 -12.71 24.15
CA TRP A 333 -20.76 -12.36 22.72
C TRP A 333 -21.32 -13.47 21.82
N MET A 334 -21.61 -14.64 22.38
CA MET A 334 -22.33 -15.69 21.67
C MET A 334 -23.82 -15.32 21.69
N CYS A 335 -24.32 -14.67 20.63
CA CYS A 335 -25.76 -14.56 20.43
C CYS A 335 -26.38 -15.96 20.47
N ALA A 336 -27.46 -16.10 21.24
CA ALA A 336 -28.05 -17.36 21.69
C ALA A 336 -28.62 -18.30 20.60
N ASN A 337 -28.25 -18.15 19.32
CA ASN A 337 -28.72 -19.00 18.21
C ASN A 337 -27.60 -19.51 17.30
N ALA A 338 -26.40 -19.75 17.85
CA ALA A 338 -25.34 -20.50 17.17
C ALA A 338 -25.22 -21.97 17.66
N ILE A 339 -26.30 -22.55 18.19
CA ILE A 339 -26.39 -24.01 18.40
C ILE A 339 -26.79 -24.66 17.08
N GLY A 340 -25.92 -24.55 16.08
CA GLY A 340 -25.91 -25.44 14.92
C GLY A 340 -25.09 -26.67 15.31
N ARG A 341 -25.79 -27.78 15.56
CA ARG A 341 -25.29 -29.14 15.81
C ARG A 341 -23.76 -29.30 15.70
N ALA A 342 -23.13 -29.63 16.83
CA ALA A 342 -21.86 -30.33 16.82
C ALA A 342 -21.97 -31.56 15.89
N PRO A 343 -20.98 -31.83 15.03
CA PRO A 343 -20.92 -33.13 14.37
C PRO A 343 -20.77 -34.18 15.48
N SER A 344 -21.75 -35.07 15.58
CA SER A 344 -21.70 -36.21 16.47
C SER A 344 -20.43 -37.01 16.19
N ASN A 345 -19.60 -37.19 17.22
CA ASN A 345 -18.61 -38.25 17.28
C ASN A 345 -19.33 -39.60 17.15
N GLU A 346 -19.50 -40.10 15.92
CA GLU A 346 -19.61 -41.53 15.68
C GLU A 346 -18.24 -42.06 15.29
N THR A 347 -17.45 -42.37 16.32
CA THR A 347 -16.38 -43.35 16.23
C THR A 347 -17.02 -44.70 15.92
N ARG A 348 -17.14 -45.07 14.63
CA ARG A 348 -17.28 -46.47 14.24
C ARG A 348 -15.89 -47.06 14.01
N HIS A 349 -15.35 -47.66 15.07
CA HIS A 349 -14.52 -48.84 14.90
C HIS A 349 -15.33 -49.90 14.14
N ILE A 350 -14.93 -50.25 12.92
CA ILE A 350 -15.04 -51.63 12.43
C ILE A 350 -13.79 -51.93 11.60
N LEU A 351 -13.04 -52.90 12.10
CA LEU A 351 -11.98 -53.64 11.43
C LEU A 351 -12.55 -54.38 10.20
N GLN A 352 -11.93 -54.22 9.04
CA GLN A 352 -11.27 -55.27 8.25
C GLN A 352 -10.62 -54.66 7.00
#